data_AF-A0A9P0JM89-F1
#
_entry.id   AF-A0A9P0JM89-F1
#
_cell.length_a   1.000
_cell.length_b   1.000
_cell.length_c   1.000
_cell.angle_alpha   90.00
_cell.angle_beta   90.00
_cell.angle_gamma   90.00
#
_symmetry.space_group_name_H-M   'P 1'
#
loop_
_entity.id
_entity.type
_entity.pdbx_description
1 polymer ?
#
loop_
_entity_poly.entity_id
_entity_poly.type
_entity_poly.pdbx_seq_one_letter_code
_entity_poly.pdbx_strand_id
1 'polypeptide(L)'
;MESSNILQMLGKNIYFYKMAGLLGASAVILGAYGAHVVAHKANPEEARNFETANRYHFYHTFALFGVPFCRFPRVTGALFISGTLIFCGTCYYNGLTADKTFNKYTPTGGMLLIAAWMSMIL
;
A
#
# COMPACT_ATOMS: atom_id res chain seq x y z
N MET A 1 4.53 15.55 -29.87
CA MET A 1 4.12 14.14 -30.11
C MET A 1 4.32 13.27 -28.88
N GLU A 2 5.31 13.57 -28.02
CA GLU A 2 5.59 12.79 -26.79
C GLU A 2 4.69 13.18 -25.60
N SER A 3 4.39 14.47 -25.44
CA SER A 3 3.45 14.98 -24.41
C SER A 3 2.02 14.48 -24.58
N SER A 4 1.56 14.28 -25.83
CA SER A 4 0.24 13.72 -26.14
C SER A 4 0.09 12.26 -25.71
N ASN A 5 1.17 11.47 -25.79
CA ASN A 5 1.15 10.06 -25.36
C ASN A 5 1.10 9.94 -23.83
N ILE A 6 1.85 10.78 -23.11
CA ILE A 6 1.80 10.82 -21.65
C ILE A 6 0.40 11.23 -21.18
N LEU A 7 -0.15 12.32 -21.70
CA LEU A 7 -1.50 12.78 -21.34
C LEU A 7 -2.58 11.74 -21.67
N GLN A 8 -2.44 11.02 -22.78
CA GLN A 8 -3.36 9.93 -23.14
C GLN A 8 -3.24 8.72 -22.21
N MET A 9 -2.02 8.32 -21.82
CA MET A 9 -1.79 7.25 -20.84
C MET A 9 -2.34 7.64 -19.46
N LEU A 10 -2.09 8.88 -19.02
CA LEU A 10 -2.63 9.45 -17.78
C LEU A 10 -4.17 9.46 -17.81
N GLY A 11 -4.77 9.88 -18.91
CA GLY A 11 -6.23 9.94 -19.06
C GLY A 11 -6.89 8.57 -18.97
N LYS A 12 -6.32 7.55 -19.61
CA LYS A 12 -6.86 6.17 -19.61
C LYS A 12 -6.75 5.49 -18.24
N ASN A 13 -5.73 5.85 -17.46
CA ASN A 13 -5.35 5.18 -16.21
C ASN A 13 -5.42 6.10 -14.98
N ILE A 14 -6.18 7.22 -15.06
CA ILE A 14 -6.27 8.25 -14.02
C ILE A 14 -6.72 7.70 -12.66
N TYR A 15 -7.46 6.59 -12.68
CA TYR A 15 -7.92 5.90 -11.48
C TYR A 15 -6.78 5.46 -10.56
N PHE A 16 -5.61 5.07 -11.09
CA PHE A 16 -4.47 4.68 -10.24
C PHE A 16 -3.88 5.87 -9.48
N TYR A 17 -3.83 7.06 -10.11
CA TYR A 17 -3.41 8.29 -9.41
C TYR A 17 -4.38 8.66 -8.29
N LYS A 18 -5.70 8.50 -8.53
CA LYS A 18 -6.72 8.72 -7.49
C LYS A 18 -6.57 7.74 -6.33
N MET A 19 -6.37 6.45 -6.63
CA MET A 19 -6.15 5.42 -5.61
C MET A 19 -4.84 5.63 -4.85
N ALA A 20 -3.76 6.01 -5.52
CA ALA A 20 -2.50 6.38 -4.88
C ALA A 20 -2.69 7.61 -3.97
N GLY A 21 -3.43 8.63 -4.40
CA GLY A 21 -3.77 9.77 -3.53
C GLY A 21 -4.54 9.35 -2.28
N LEU A 22 -5.53 8.46 -2.43
CA LEU A 22 -6.33 7.94 -1.32
C LEU A 22 -5.49 7.12 -0.32
N LEU A 23 -4.67 6.19 -0.83
CA LEU A 23 -3.79 5.37 0.00
C LEU A 23 -2.71 6.23 0.67
N GLY A 24 -2.15 7.20 -0.04
CA GLY A 24 -1.18 8.14 0.52
C GLY A 24 -1.76 8.98 1.66
N ALA A 25 -2.95 9.55 1.47
CA ALA A 25 -3.66 10.26 2.53
C ALA A 25 -3.93 9.34 3.74
N SER A 26 -4.34 8.10 3.49
CA SER A 26 -4.58 7.11 4.54
C SER A 26 -3.30 6.75 5.31
N ALA A 27 -2.17 6.59 4.61
CA ALA A 27 -0.86 6.36 5.18
C ALA A 27 -0.38 7.54 6.03
N VAL A 28 -0.66 8.79 5.63
CA VAL A 28 -0.36 9.97 6.46
C VAL A 28 -1.17 9.94 7.76
N ILE A 29 -2.48 9.70 7.67
CA ILE A 29 -3.37 9.64 8.85
C ILE A 29 -2.88 8.55 9.82
N LEU A 30 -2.66 7.34 9.31
CA LEU A 30 -2.24 6.20 10.12
C LEU A 30 -0.82 6.39 10.66
N GLY A 31 0.11 6.94 9.87
CA GLY A 31 1.46 7.26 10.32
C GLY A 31 1.49 8.28 11.46
N ALA A 32 0.71 9.36 11.34
CA ALA A 32 0.56 10.34 12.41
C ALA A 32 -0.05 9.72 13.68
N TYR A 33 -1.10 8.92 13.52
CA TYR A 33 -1.69 8.17 14.63
C TYR A 33 -0.68 7.22 15.28
N GLY A 34 0.12 6.51 14.47
CA GLY A 34 1.17 5.62 14.93
C GLY A 34 2.21 6.32 15.79
N ALA A 35 2.72 7.46 15.32
CA ALA A 35 3.74 8.23 16.02
C ALA A 35 3.24 8.86 17.33
N HIS A 36 2.01 9.37 17.36
CA HIS A 36 1.48 10.06 18.53
C HIS A 36 0.80 9.13 19.54
N VAL A 37 0.12 8.08 19.08
CA VAL A 37 -0.71 7.21 19.94
C VAL A 37 -0.10 5.83 20.13
N VAL A 38 0.13 5.09 19.03
CA VAL A 38 0.55 3.68 19.10
C VAL A 38 1.93 3.55 19.74
N ALA A 39 2.87 4.43 19.39
CA ALA A 39 4.22 4.44 19.95
C ALA A 39 4.27 4.59 21.48
N HIS A 40 3.22 5.17 22.09
CA HIS A 40 3.14 5.41 23.54
C HIS A 40 2.22 4.44 24.28
N LYS A 41 1.30 3.76 23.57
CA LYS A 41 0.27 2.90 24.18
C LYS A 41 0.45 1.42 23.91
N ALA A 42 0.98 1.05 22.75
CA ALA A 42 1.17 -0.34 22.36
C ALA A 42 2.49 -0.88 22.93
N ASN A 43 2.62 -2.21 22.97
CA ASN A 43 3.91 -2.80 23.30
C ASN A 43 4.96 -2.49 22.19
N PRO A 44 6.27 -2.58 22.49
CA PRO A 44 7.29 -2.22 21.51
C PRO A 44 7.26 -3.06 20.22
N GLU A 45 6.77 -4.30 20.28
CA GLU A 45 6.65 -5.16 19.11
C GLU A 45 5.52 -4.70 18.18
N GLU A 46 4.35 -4.41 18.72
CA GLU A 46 3.17 -3.88 18.02
C GLU A 46 3.46 -2.52 17.41
N ALA A 47 4.13 -1.63 18.15
CA ALA A 47 4.53 -0.33 17.63
C ALA A 47 5.46 -0.46 16.41
N ARG A 48 6.45 -1.37 16.47
CA ARG A 48 7.34 -1.65 15.32
C ARG A 48 6.59 -2.26 14.14
N ASN A 49 5.65 -3.16 14.39
CA ASN A 49 4.83 -3.77 13.34
C ASN A 49 3.94 -2.72 12.66
N PHE A 50 3.33 -1.83 13.44
CA PHE A 50 2.53 -0.71 12.95
C PHE A 50 3.39 0.25 12.09
N GLU A 51 4.59 0.59 12.53
CA GLU A 51 5.51 1.43 11.76
C GLU A 51 5.95 0.75 10.46
N THR A 52 6.23 -0.57 10.51
CA THR A 52 6.57 -1.36 9.32
C THR A 52 5.43 -1.35 8.31
N ALA A 53 4.18 -1.53 8.78
CA ALA A 53 3.00 -1.43 7.95
C ALA A 53 2.89 -0.04 7.29
N ASN A 54 3.18 1.03 8.04
CA ASN A 54 3.16 2.38 7.52
C ASN A 54 4.19 2.64 6.43
N ARG A 55 5.41 2.13 6.61
CA ARG A 55 6.45 2.21 5.59
C ARG A 55 6.04 1.48 4.31
N TYR A 56 5.54 0.25 4.43
CA TYR A 56 5.06 -0.52 3.27
C TYR A 56 3.86 0.15 2.60
N HIS A 57 2.94 0.74 3.36
CA HIS A 57 1.81 1.49 2.83
C HIS A 57 2.27 2.64 1.93
N PHE A 58 3.27 3.43 2.35
CA PHE A 58 3.84 4.48 1.51
C PHE A 58 4.62 3.93 0.30
N TYR A 59 5.43 2.89 0.46
CA TYR A 59 6.18 2.32 -0.67
C TYR A 59 5.26 1.86 -1.80
N HIS A 60 4.17 1.18 -1.47
CA HIS A 60 3.23 0.69 -2.49
C HIS A 60 2.30 1.78 -3.00
N THR A 61 2.01 2.81 -2.19
CA THR A 61 1.37 4.04 -2.67
C THR A 61 2.21 4.70 -3.77
N PHE A 62 3.52 4.84 -3.54
CA PHE A 62 4.40 5.43 -4.55
C PHE A 62 4.57 4.53 -5.77
N ALA A 63 4.63 3.21 -5.58
CA ALA A 63 4.63 2.26 -6.69
C ALA A 63 3.38 2.37 -7.59
N LEU A 64 2.21 2.66 -7.01
CA LEU A 64 0.97 2.87 -7.78
C LEU A 64 1.05 4.03 -8.78
N PHE A 65 1.87 5.06 -8.53
CA PHE A 65 2.10 6.12 -9.51
C PHE A 65 2.85 5.64 -10.76
N GLY A 66 3.62 4.54 -10.66
CA GLY A 66 4.31 3.89 -11.77
C GLY A 66 3.44 2.90 -12.56
N VAL A 67 2.31 2.46 -12.01
CA VAL A 67 1.44 1.45 -12.62
C VAL A 67 0.93 1.81 -14.03
N PRO A 68 0.54 3.07 -14.33
CA PRO A 68 0.09 3.45 -15.67
C PRO A 68 1.08 3.15 -16.80
N PHE A 69 2.37 2.96 -16.48
CA PHE A 69 3.44 2.67 -17.42
C PHE A 69 3.73 1.17 -17.59
N CYS A 70 3.11 0.30 -16.80
CA CYS A 70 3.29 -1.15 -16.89
C CYS A 70 2.54 -1.74 -18.09
N ARG A 71 2.96 -2.90 -18.58
CA ARG A 71 2.26 -3.61 -19.67
C ARG A 71 0.83 -4.00 -19.31
N PHE A 72 0.59 -4.39 -18.05
CA PHE A 72 -0.71 -4.84 -17.54
C PHE A 72 -1.19 -4.00 -16.35
N PRO A 73 -1.47 -2.69 -16.54
CA PRO A 73 -1.66 -1.74 -15.44
C PRO A 73 -2.83 -2.12 -14.52
N ARG A 74 -3.90 -2.72 -15.06
CA ARG A 74 -5.05 -3.18 -14.27
C ARG A 74 -4.69 -4.31 -13.32
N VAL A 75 -3.90 -5.28 -13.78
CA VAL A 75 -3.47 -6.42 -12.96
C VAL A 75 -2.48 -5.95 -11.91
N THR A 76 -1.43 -5.24 -12.33
CA THR A 76 -0.40 -4.69 -11.43
C THR A 76 -1.02 -3.79 -10.36
N GLY A 77 -1.90 -2.87 -10.73
CA GLY A 77 -2.58 -1.98 -9.79
C GLY A 77 -3.50 -2.72 -8.82
N ALA A 78 -4.25 -3.72 -9.28
CA ALA A 78 -5.10 -4.54 -8.41
C ALA A 78 -4.26 -5.32 -7.38
N LEU A 79 -3.11 -5.88 -7.79
CA LEU A 79 -2.18 -6.58 -6.89
C LEU A 79 -1.59 -5.63 -5.84
N PHE A 80 -1.14 -4.43 -6.23
CA PHE A 80 -0.64 -3.44 -5.27
C PHE A 80 -1.73 -3.00 -4.29
N ILE A 81 -2.93 -2.65 -4.76
CA ILE A 81 -4.02 -2.18 -3.89
C ILE A 81 -4.45 -3.28 -2.91
N SER A 82 -4.75 -4.48 -3.41
CA SER A 82 -5.20 -5.60 -2.58
C SER A 82 -4.11 -6.05 -1.60
N GLY A 83 -2.86 -6.18 -2.07
CA GLY A 83 -1.72 -6.53 -1.24
C GLY A 83 -1.46 -5.50 -0.14
N THR A 84 -1.55 -4.20 -0.46
CA THR A 84 -1.38 -3.11 0.52
C THR A 84 -2.46 -3.14 1.58
N LEU A 85 -3.73 -3.27 1.19
CA LEU A 85 -4.86 -3.30 2.11
C LEU A 85 -4.80 -4.53 3.04
N ILE A 86 -4.49 -5.71 2.50
CA ILE A 86 -4.42 -6.95 3.29
C ILE A 86 -3.20 -6.92 4.22
N PHE A 87 -2.00 -6.64 3.68
CA PHE A 87 -0.76 -6.63 4.47
C PHE A 87 -0.79 -5.52 5.52
N CYS A 88 -0.93 -4.26 5.09
CA CYS A 88 -0.84 -3.12 5.99
C CYS A 88 -2.06 -3.05 6.90
N GLY A 89 -3.27 -3.31 6.38
CA GLY A 89 -4.50 -3.30 7.18
C GLY A 89 -4.47 -4.32 8.32
N THR A 90 -3.97 -5.53 8.07
CA THR A 90 -3.79 -6.55 9.12
C THR A 90 -2.80 -6.09 10.19
N CYS A 91 -1.65 -5.54 9.79
CA CYS A 91 -0.64 -5.06 10.73
C CYS A 91 -1.12 -3.83 11.53
N TYR A 92 -1.85 -2.91 10.91
CA TYR A 92 -2.46 -1.79 11.63
C TYR A 92 -3.49 -2.27 12.62
N TYR A 93 -4.37 -3.21 12.23
CA TYR A 93 -5.35 -3.79 13.13
C TYR A 93 -4.66 -4.39 14.35
N ASN A 94 -3.65 -5.23 14.13
CA ASN A 94 -2.87 -5.83 15.21
C ASN A 94 -2.22 -4.79 16.13
N GLY A 95 -1.63 -3.73 15.57
CA GLY A 95 -1.02 -2.66 16.37
C GLY A 95 -2.01 -1.77 17.14
N LEU A 96 -3.29 -1.76 16.75
CA LEU A 96 -4.34 -1.00 17.43
C LEU A 96 -5.08 -1.82 18.50
N THR A 97 -5.28 -3.11 18.27
CA THR A 97 -6.12 -3.98 19.13
C THR A 97 -5.31 -4.97 19.96
N ALA A 98 -4.02 -5.15 19.66
CA ALA A 98 -3.19 -6.26 20.15
C ALA A 98 -3.71 -7.66 19.75
N ASP A 99 -4.76 -7.74 18.93
CA ASP A 99 -5.35 -9.01 18.49
C ASP A 99 -4.58 -9.57 17.29
N LYS A 100 -4.12 -10.83 17.43
CA LYS A 100 -3.32 -11.55 16.43
C LYS A 100 -4.17 -12.44 15.51
N THR A 101 -5.49 -12.46 15.67
CA THR A 101 -6.43 -13.32 14.91
C THR A 101 -6.27 -13.19 13.40
N PHE A 102 -6.04 -11.95 12.92
CA PHE A 102 -5.90 -11.67 11.50
C PHE A 102 -4.48 -11.83 10.97
N ASN A 103 -3.47 -12.05 11.82
CA ASN A 103 -2.06 -12.08 11.39
C ASN A 103 -1.79 -13.15 10.32
N LYS A 104 -2.61 -14.22 10.26
CA LYS A 104 -2.57 -15.25 9.23
C LYS A 104 -2.78 -14.73 7.80
N TYR A 105 -3.38 -13.56 7.62
CA TYR A 105 -3.60 -12.94 6.31
C TYR A 105 -2.42 -12.08 5.84
N THR A 106 -1.53 -11.67 6.75
CA THR A 106 -0.34 -10.87 6.43
C THR A 106 0.54 -11.52 5.35
N PRO A 107 0.87 -12.83 5.42
CA PRO A 107 1.67 -13.48 4.38
C PRO A 107 1.01 -13.43 3.00
N THR A 108 -0.32 -13.61 2.94
CA THR A 108 -1.09 -13.50 1.69
C THR A 108 -0.98 -12.11 1.09
N GLY A 109 -1.08 -11.06 1.92
CA GLY A 109 -0.86 -9.68 1.48
C GLY A 109 0.56 -9.47 0.94
N GLY A 110 1.57 -10.01 1.63
CA GLY A 110 2.97 -9.98 1.18
C GLY A 110 3.19 -10.68 -0.17
N MET A 111 2.58 -11.85 -0.39
CA MET A 111 2.64 -12.57 -1.66
C MET A 111 2.03 -11.76 -2.81
N LEU A 112 0.89 -11.09 -2.57
CA LEU A 112 0.28 -10.19 -3.56
C LEU A 112 1.19 -9.02 -3.91
N LEU A 113 1.86 -8.43 -2.92
CA LEU A 113 2.81 -7.34 -3.13
C LEU A 113 4.04 -7.80 -3.94
N ILE A 114 4.57 -8.99 -3.65
CA ILE A 114 5.66 -9.60 -4.45
C ILE A 114 5.19 -9.80 -5.89
N ALA A 115 4.01 -10.39 -6.10
CA ALA A 115 3.44 -10.58 -7.43
C ALA A 115 3.21 -9.25 -8.16
N ALA A 116 2.82 -8.20 -7.45
CA ALA A 116 2.65 -6.86 -8.00
C ALA A 116 3.97 -6.33 -8.59
N TRP A 117 5.06 -6.36 -7.80
CA TRP A 117 6.39 -5.96 -8.27
C TRP A 117 6.88 -6.80 -9.43
N MET A 118 6.70 -8.13 -9.38
CA MET A 118 7.07 -9.02 -10.49
C MET A 118 6.29 -8.69 -11.77
N SER A 119 5.01 -8.33 -11.66
CA SER A 119 4.20 -7.97 -12.81
C SER A 119 4.65 -6.67 -13.51
N MET A 120 5.42 -5.80 -12.82
CA MET A 120 5.99 -4.60 -13.43
C MET A 120 7.16 -4.90 -14.39
N ILE A 121 7.74 -6.10 -14.31
CA ILE A 121 8.85 -6.53 -15.18
C ILE A 121 8.35 -6.88 -16.59
N LEU A 122 7.06 -7.19 -16.73
CA LEU A 122 6.41 -7.62 -17.98
C LEU A 122 6.10 -6.44 -18.91
#